data_AF-A0A076HN67-F1
#
_entry.id   AF-A0A076HN67-F1
#
_cell.length_a   1.000
_cell.length_b   1.000
_cell.length_c   1.000
_cell.angle_alpha   90.00
_cell.angle_beta   90.00
_cell.angle_gamma   90.00
#
_symmetry.space_group_name_H-M   'P 1'
#
loop_
_entity.id
_entity.type
_entity.pdbx_description
1 polymer ?
#
loop_
_entity_poly.entity_id
_entity_poly.type
_entity_poly.pdbx_seq_one_letter_code
_entity_poly.pdbx_strand_id
1 'polypeptide(L)' 'MPKRNDYARRTVEYLAARGQEFSKQQVYNVLSGRYHNADVAEAFICVVEEERKRIADLEKRVTKVTAA' A
#
# COMPACT_ATOMS: atom_id res chain seq x y z
N MET A 1 1.50 5.16 11.88
CA MET A 1 1.14 4.98 10.45
C MET A 1 2.41 4.67 9.68
N PRO A 2 2.42 3.70 8.74
CA PRO A 2 3.54 3.51 7.82
C PRO A 2 3.85 4.86 7.15
N LYS A 3 5.13 5.19 6.97
CA LYS A 3 5.47 6.48 6.36
C LYS A 3 4.92 6.47 4.92
N ARG A 4 4.42 7.60 4.41
CA ARG A 4 3.92 7.74 3.03
C ARG A 4 4.89 7.17 1.97
N ASN A 5 6.18 7.22 2.31
CA ASN A 5 7.29 6.65 1.55
C ASN A 5 7.26 5.11 1.43
N ASP A 6 6.78 4.41 2.46
CA ASP A 6 6.64 2.95 2.45
C ASP A 6 5.51 2.50 1.53
N TYR A 7 4.39 3.23 1.55
CA TYR A 7 3.30 2.98 0.61
C TYR A 7 3.72 3.25 -0.83
N ALA A 8 4.47 4.31 -1.10
CA ALA A 8 5.00 4.56 -2.44
C ALA A 8 5.89 3.39 -2.93
N ARG A 9 6.74 2.83 -2.06
CA ARG A 9 7.54 1.64 -2.39
C ARG A 9 6.66 0.43 -2.70
N ARG A 10 5.70 0.11 -1.81
CA ARG A 10 4.81 -1.05 -1.99
C ARG A 10 3.93 -0.94 -3.23
N THR A 11 3.49 0.27 -3.57
CA THR A 11 2.74 0.52 -4.81
C THR A 11 3.61 0.31 -6.05
N VAL A 12 4.89 0.70 -6.03
CA VAL A 12 5.83 0.35 -7.11
C VAL A 12 5.98 -1.16 -7.25
N GLU A 13 6.15 -1.88 -6.14
CA GLU A 13 6.26 -3.35 -6.15
C GLU A 13 5.00 -4.02 -6.71
N TYR A 14 3.81 -3.52 -6.33
CA TYR A 14 2.53 -3.99 -6.82
C TYR A 14 2.37 -3.77 -8.35
N LEU A 15 2.75 -2.58 -8.83
CA LEU A 15 2.71 -2.25 -10.26
C LEU A 15 3.70 -3.10 -11.07
N ALA A 16 4.92 -3.28 -10.55
CA ALA A 16 5.95 -4.10 -11.19
C ALA A 16 5.51 -5.56 -11.34
N ALA A 17 4.83 -6.12 -10.34
CA ALA A 17 4.25 -7.48 -10.42
C ALA A 17 3.19 -7.63 -11.53
N ARG A 18 2.61 -6.51 -12.01
CA ARG A 18 1.63 -6.45 -13.11
C ARG A 18 2.27 -6.06 -14.44
N GLY A 19 3.60 -6.00 -14.51
CA GLY A 19 4.35 -5.59 -15.70
C GLY A 19 4.33 -4.08 -15.97
N GLN A 20 3.94 -3.27 -14.98
CA GLN A 20 3.93 -1.81 -15.10
C GLN A 20 5.12 -1.21 -14.35
N GLU A 21 6.02 -0.55 -15.08
CA GLU A 21 7.20 0.09 -14.50
C GLU A 21 6.94 1.55 -14.14
N PHE A 22 7.03 1.87 -12.85
CA PHE A 22 6.99 3.23 -12.34
C PHE A 22 8.13 3.47 -11.37
N SER A 23 8.75 4.64 -11.44
CA SER A 23 9.69 5.06 -10.40
C SER A 23 8.94 5.41 -9.12
N LYS A 24 9.62 5.20 -7.98
CA LYS A 24 9.11 5.58 -6.67
C LYS A 24 8.74 7.06 -6.57
N GLN A 25 9.51 7.94 -7.24
CA GLN A 25 9.21 9.37 -7.27
C GLN A 25 7.92 9.68 -8.03
N GLN A 26 7.68 9.02 -9.17
CA GLN A 26 6.42 9.17 -9.92
C GLN A 26 5.24 8.75 -9.06
N VAL A 27 5.31 7.58 -8.44
CA VAL A 27 4.27 7.10 -7.52
C VAL A 27 4.07 8.07 -6.37
N TYR A 28 5.14 8.51 -5.70
CA TYR A 28 5.06 9.47 -4.61
C TYR A 28 4.39 10.80 -5.02
N ASN A 29 4.68 11.29 -6.22
CA ASN A 29 4.07 12.52 -6.71
C ASN A 29 2.56 12.36 -6.96
N VAL A 30 2.11 11.18 -7.42
CA VAL A 30 0.68 10.86 -7.54
C VAL A 30 0.03 10.78 -6.15
N LEU A 31 0.66 10.08 -5.20
CA LEU A 31 0.16 9.95 -3.82
C LEU A 31 0.14 11.27 -3.03
N SER A 32 0.91 12.25 -3.47
CA SER A 32 0.93 13.61 -2.91
C SER A 32 0.01 14.58 -3.66
N GLY A 33 -0.72 14.12 -4.68
CA GLY A 33 -1.66 14.93 -5.47
C GLY A 33 -1.00 15.89 -6.45
N ARG A 34 0.30 15.76 -6.72
CA ARG A 34 1.02 16.62 -7.67
C ARG A 34 0.77 16.23 -9.12
N TYR A 35 0.43 14.98 -9.38
CA TYR A 35 0.04 14.49 -10.71
C TYR A 35 -1.12 13.51 -10.60
N HIS A 36 -1.81 13.32 -11.71
CA HIS A 36 -2.87 12.33 -11.83
C HIS A 36 -2.39 11.13 -12.64
N ASN A 37 -2.59 9.93 -12.08
CA ASN A 37 -2.42 8.66 -12.79
C ASN A 37 -3.36 7.63 -12.15
N ALA A 38 -4.33 7.15 -12.93
CA ALA A 38 -5.37 6.25 -12.44
C ALA A 38 -4.79 4.88 -12.01
N ASP A 39 -3.88 4.30 -12.80
CA ASP A 39 -3.26 3.00 -12.50
C ASP A 39 -2.51 3.03 -11.17
N VAL A 40 -1.74 4.09 -10.93
CA VAL A 40 -1.00 4.28 -9.67
C VAL A 40 -1.96 4.48 -8.50
N ALA A 41 -3.05 5.21 -8.69
CA ALA A 41 -4.05 5.43 -7.64
C ALA A 41 -4.78 4.12 -7.29
N GLU A 42 -5.18 3.33 -8.29
CA GLU A 42 -5.81 2.02 -8.11
C GLU A 42 -4.85 1.05 -7.40
N ALA A 43 -3.60 0.96 -7.87
CA ALA A 43 -2.58 0.14 -7.22
C ALA A 43 -2.34 0.53 -5.75
N PHE A 44 -2.34 1.83 -5.44
CA PHE A 44 -2.25 2.29 -4.06
C PHE A 44 -3.45 1.89 -3.20
N ILE A 45 -4.67 1.96 -3.74
CA ILE A 45 -5.87 1.48 -3.05
C ILE A 45 -5.73 -0.01 -2.72
N CYS A 46 -5.35 -0.84 -3.69
CA CYS A 46 -5.13 -2.28 -3.45
C CYS A 46 -4.12 -2.55 -2.32
N VAL A 47 -2.97 -1.84 -2.34
CA VAL A 47 -1.94 -1.97 -1.29
C VAL A 47 -2.49 -1.58 0.09
N VAL A 48 -3.30 -0.52 0.18
CA VAL A 48 -3.90 -0.10 1.45
C VAL A 48 -4.92 -1.12 1.94
N GLU A 49 -5.74 -1.69 1.06
CA GLU A 49 -6.72 -2.72 1.42
C GLU A 49 -6.05 -4.00 1.95
N GLU A 50 -4.98 -4.45 1.30
CA GLU A 50 -4.18 -5.57 1.76
C GLU A 50 -3.56 -5.31 3.14
N GLU A 51 -3.03 -4.10 3.36
CA GLU A 51 -2.47 -3.73 4.65
C GLU A 51 -3.54 -3.70 5.75
N ARG A 52 -4.74 -3.21 5.45
CA ARG A 52 -5.86 -3.23 6.40
C ARG A 52 -6.26 -4.66 6.77
N LYS A 53 -6.31 -5.58 5.81
CA LYS A 53 -6.57 -7.00 6.07
C LYS A 53 -5.48 -7.59 6.96
N ARG A 54 -4.20 -7.32 6.66
CA ARG A 54 -3.06 -7.77 7.46
C ARG A 54 -3.14 -7.29 8.92
N ILE A 55 -3.47 -6.02 9.13
CA ILE A 55 -3.64 -5.45 10.48
C ILE A 55 -4.81 -6.13 11.21
N ALA A 56 -5.97 -6.26 10.56
CA ALA A 56 -7.14 -6.92 11.16
C ALA A 56 -6.85 -8.38 11.56
N ASP A 57 -6.07 -9.11 10.75
CA ASP A 57 -5.68 -10.48 11.07
C ASP A 57 -4.67 -10.56 12.22
N LEU A 58 -3.75 -9.59 12.31
CA LEU A 58 -2.84 -9.47 13.45
C LEU A 58 -3.61 -9.16 14.74
N GLU A 59 -4.56 -8.23 14.70
CA GLU A 59 -5.42 -7.87 15.83
C GLU A 59 -6.19 -9.09 16.34
N LYS A 60 -6.83 -9.87 15.45
CA LYS A 60 -7.51 -11.12 15.81
C LYS A 60 -6.60 -12.12 16.53
N ARG A 61 -5.34 -12.25 16.08
CA ARG A 61 -4.36 -13.16 16.70
C ARG A 61 -3.97 -12.70 18.09
N VAL A 62 -3.75 -11.39 18.28
CA VAL A 62 -3.42 -10.81 19.59
C VAL A 62 -4.58 -11.02 20.58
N THR A 63 -5.82 -10.73 20.19
CA THR A 63 -6.99 -10.91 21.05
C THR A 63 -7.18 -12.36 21.50
N LYS A 64 -6.88 -13.34 20.63
CA LYS A 64 -6.94 -14.77 20.98
C LYS A 64 -5.89 -15.18 22.02
N VAL A 65 -4.71 -14.56 22.00
CA VAL A 65 -3.62 -14.88 22.93
C VAL A 65 -3.85 -14.24 24.31
N THR A 66 -4.47 -13.06 24.36
CA THR A 66 -4.76 -12.37 25.63
C THR A 66 -6.02 -12.85 26.34
N ALA A 67 -6.89 -13.60 25.65
CA ALA A 67 -8.12 -14.18 26.21
C ALA A 67 -7.92 -15.63 26.73
N ALA A 68 -6.69 -16.15 26.66
CA ALA A 68 -6.27 -17.45 27.18
C ALA A 68 -5.44 -17.25 28.45
#